data_AF-A0A2N3VZD4-F1
#
_entry.id   AF-A0A2N3VZD4-F1
#
_cell.length_a   1.000
_cell.length_b   1.000
_cell.length_c   1.000
_cell.angle_alpha   90.00
_cell.angle_beta   90.00
_cell.angle_gamma   90.00
#
_symmetry.space_group_name_H-M   'P 1'
#
loop_
_entity.id
_entity.type
_entity.pdbx_description
1 polymer ?
#
loop_
_entity_poly.entity_id
_entity_poly.type
_entity_poly.pdbx_seq_one_letter_code
_entity_poly.pdbx_strand_id
1 'polypeptide(L)'
;MTVAVAAVLGVVGAVVFRMLPGGGGDGSAGASGPPAQSGKPSGRTSPSGPAGSGGAAQPPGYIENNRVSRDYWTLSKDPVTASHGIGECHTIGGEGNTPAEFLTAVENSARQDLPYVTKKAKILMRMKYAELKNTRPDPYYISVGVKPPHEIDPETGRPFVDLKMENKTIGYTSKPVDIYSKWKSGEFIELTYPDDFTSHFGGKTDEAIPVANDPGDWTVVFYHVKGGPTDYASIACSGFRVK
;
A
#
# COMPACT_ATOMS: atom_id res chain seq x y z
N MET A 1 16.93 50.91 -33.58
CA MET A 1 17.92 50.90 -32.50
C MET A 1 18.33 49.47 -32.22
N THR A 2 19.62 49.27 -32.04
CA THR A 2 20.36 48.00 -32.07
C THR A 2 20.41 47.34 -30.69
N VAL A 3 20.19 46.02 -30.66
CA VAL A 3 20.73 44.93 -29.80
C VAL A 3 20.98 45.16 -28.29
N ALA A 4 20.43 44.26 -27.45
CA ALA A 4 21.19 43.56 -26.40
C ALA A 4 20.49 42.26 -25.98
N VAL A 5 21.10 41.13 -26.36
CA VAL A 5 20.85 39.77 -25.85
C VAL A 5 21.71 39.58 -24.60
N ALA A 6 21.14 39.06 -23.52
CA ALA A 6 21.91 38.54 -22.39
C ALA A 6 21.41 37.13 -22.03
N ALA A 7 22.22 36.14 -22.40
CA ALA A 7 22.09 34.74 -22.00
C ALA A 7 22.63 34.57 -20.57
N VAL A 8 21.94 33.77 -19.75
CA VAL A 8 22.45 33.31 -18.45
C VAL A 8 22.48 31.77 -18.45
N LEU A 9 23.71 31.28 -18.33
CA LEU A 9 24.16 29.90 -18.06
C LEU A 9 23.47 29.40 -16.78
N GLY A 10 22.93 28.19 -16.65
CA GLY A 10 23.54 26.90 -16.94
C GLY A 10 24.02 26.25 -15.63
N VAL A 11 23.19 25.42 -14.98
CA VAL A 11 23.65 24.38 -14.05
C VAL A 11 22.87 23.10 -14.34
N VAL A 12 23.57 22.15 -14.95
CA VAL A 12 23.10 20.78 -15.23
C VAL A 12 23.39 19.95 -13.98
N GLY A 13 22.35 19.52 -13.27
CA GLY A 13 22.47 18.52 -12.21
C GLY A 13 22.58 17.13 -12.83
N ALA A 14 23.76 16.52 -12.75
CA ALA A 14 23.99 15.14 -13.13
C ALA A 14 23.40 14.18 -12.09
N VAL A 15 22.34 13.45 -12.45
CA VAL A 15 21.84 12.30 -11.68
C VAL A 15 22.57 11.06 -12.17
N VAL A 16 23.38 10.47 -11.30
CA VAL A 16 24.15 9.24 -11.57
C VAL A 16 23.22 8.03 -11.48
N PHE A 17 22.95 7.41 -12.63
CA PHE A 17 22.42 6.04 -12.69
C PHE A 17 23.53 5.05 -12.31
N ARG A 18 23.36 4.29 -11.22
CA ARG A 18 24.21 3.13 -10.94
C ARG A 18 23.83 1.99 -11.88
N MET A 19 24.71 1.67 -12.80
CA MET A 19 24.71 0.43 -13.59
C MET A 19 25.15 -0.76 -12.73
N LEU A 20 24.46 -1.89 -12.91
CA LEU A 20 24.83 -3.23 -12.45
C LEU A 20 26.10 -3.71 -13.17
N PRO A 21 27.08 -4.33 -12.49
CA PRO A 21 28.10 -5.11 -13.17
C PRO A 21 27.60 -6.55 -13.39
N GLY A 22 27.17 -6.83 -14.62
CA GLY A 22 27.27 -8.16 -15.21
C GLY A 22 28.65 -8.30 -15.88
N GLY A 23 29.36 -9.38 -15.58
CA GLY A 23 30.65 -9.67 -16.20
C GLY A 23 31.14 -11.06 -15.81
N GLY A 24 30.86 -12.05 -16.67
CA GLY A 24 31.48 -13.36 -16.63
C GLY A 24 32.67 -13.47 -17.59
N GLY A 25 33.41 -14.57 -17.46
CA GLY A 25 34.19 -15.17 -18.55
C GLY A 25 35.72 -15.02 -18.51
N ASP A 26 36.36 -16.02 -17.90
CA ASP A 26 37.49 -16.84 -18.38
C ASP A 26 38.78 -16.24 -19.00
N GLY A 27 39.94 -16.73 -18.52
CA GLY A 27 41.22 -16.65 -19.25
C GLY A 27 42.49 -16.90 -18.40
N SER A 28 43.18 -18.01 -18.68
CA SER A 28 44.21 -18.72 -17.88
C SER A 28 45.68 -18.22 -17.94
N ALA A 29 46.51 -18.82 -17.05
CA ALA A 29 47.97 -19.13 -17.09
C ALA A 29 48.84 -18.37 -16.05
N GLY A 30 49.77 -18.95 -15.26
CA GLY A 30 50.21 -20.33 -15.00
C GLY A 30 51.42 -20.35 -14.03
N ALA A 31 51.63 -21.48 -13.32
CA ALA A 31 52.85 -22.01 -12.66
C ALA A 31 53.47 -21.20 -11.46
N SER A 32 53.92 -21.73 -10.32
CA SER A 32 54.48 -23.05 -9.93
C SER A 32 54.41 -23.24 -8.38
N GLY A 33 54.19 -24.46 -7.86
CA GLY A 33 54.43 -24.83 -6.43
C GLY A 33 55.90 -25.23 -6.15
N PRO A 34 56.30 -25.81 -4.97
CA PRO A 34 55.55 -26.60 -3.96
C PRO A 34 55.98 -26.33 -2.47
N PRO A 35 55.75 -27.21 -1.45
CA PRO A 35 54.49 -27.80 -0.96
C PRO A 35 54.22 -27.61 0.57
N ALA A 36 52.97 -27.90 0.95
CA ALA A 36 52.50 -28.51 2.20
C ALA A 36 52.69 -27.80 3.56
N GLN A 37 51.60 -27.24 4.09
CA GLN A 37 51.18 -27.57 5.46
C GLN A 37 49.66 -27.50 5.61
N SER A 38 49.12 -28.60 6.14
CA SER A 38 47.72 -28.90 6.42
C SER A 38 47.12 -28.00 7.51
N GLY A 39 45.99 -27.35 7.20
CA GLY A 39 45.14 -26.65 8.17
C GLY A 39 43.70 -26.53 7.63
N LYS A 40 42.74 -27.07 8.39
CA LYS A 40 41.31 -27.24 8.03
C LYS A 40 40.60 -25.92 7.66
N PRO A 41 39.62 -25.95 6.73
CA PRO A 41 38.79 -24.78 6.42
C PRO A 41 37.68 -24.58 7.46
N SER A 42 37.63 -23.38 8.05
CA SER A 42 36.47 -22.90 8.81
C SER A 42 35.33 -22.61 7.83
N GLY A 43 34.39 -23.54 7.73
CA GLY A 43 33.15 -23.38 6.99
C GLY A 43 32.32 -22.23 7.58
N ARG A 44 32.00 -21.23 6.75
CA ARG A 44 30.90 -20.30 7.01
C ARG A 44 29.59 -21.07 6.86
N THR A 45 28.98 -21.41 7.98
CA THR A 45 27.61 -21.92 8.04
C THR A 45 26.65 -20.80 7.65
N SER A 46 26.09 -20.89 6.44
CA SER A 46 24.81 -20.28 6.11
C SER A 46 23.73 -20.85 7.04
N PRO A 47 22.87 -20.04 7.69
CA PRO A 47 21.72 -20.57 8.39
C PRO A 47 20.72 -21.05 7.33
N SER A 48 20.80 -22.34 7.01
CA SER A 48 19.73 -23.06 6.34
C SER A 48 18.67 -23.33 7.40
N GLY A 49 17.72 -22.41 7.54
CA GLY A 49 16.52 -22.64 8.34
C GLY A 49 15.75 -23.84 7.76
N PRO A 50 15.16 -24.70 8.60
CA PRO A 50 14.47 -25.88 8.12
C PRO A 50 13.26 -25.47 7.27
N ALA A 51 13.11 -26.14 6.12
CA ALA A 51 11.89 -26.16 5.35
C ALA A 51 10.78 -26.80 6.21
N GLY A 52 10.08 -25.95 6.96
CA GLY A 52 8.95 -26.30 7.79
C GLY A 52 7.69 -26.40 6.96
N SER A 53 7.06 -27.57 7.04
CA SER A 53 5.73 -27.91 6.55
C SER A 53 4.66 -26.84 6.82
N GLY A 54 4.04 -26.32 5.74
CA GLY A 54 2.58 -26.17 5.63
C GLY A 54 1.80 -25.30 6.62
N GLY A 55 2.42 -24.28 7.24
CA GLY A 55 1.69 -23.24 7.98
C GLY A 55 1.71 -21.93 7.20
N ALA A 56 0.56 -21.27 7.05
CA ALA A 56 0.49 -19.92 6.47
C ALA A 56 1.48 -19.01 7.22
N ALA A 57 2.42 -18.40 6.49
CA ALA A 57 3.37 -17.47 7.07
C ALA A 57 2.59 -16.34 7.78
N GLN A 58 3.04 -15.96 8.98
CA GLN A 58 2.47 -14.81 9.69
C GLN A 58 2.57 -13.56 8.79
N PRO A 59 1.52 -12.73 8.72
CA PRO A 59 1.56 -11.52 7.91
C PRO A 59 2.56 -10.52 8.53
N PRO A 60 3.08 -9.58 7.74
CA PRO A 60 3.90 -8.51 8.26
C PRO A 60 3.08 -7.59 9.16
N GLY A 61 3.74 -6.82 10.02
CA GLY A 61 3.04 -5.86 10.89
C GLY A 61 2.42 -4.68 10.13
N TYR A 62 2.88 -4.43 8.90
CA TYR A 62 2.45 -3.34 8.01
C TYR A 62 2.80 -3.68 6.55
N ILE A 63 2.27 -2.90 5.62
CA ILE A 63 2.75 -2.87 4.23
C ILE A 63 3.47 -1.55 3.94
N GLU A 64 4.50 -1.60 3.11
CA GLU A 64 5.32 -0.44 2.76
C GLU A 64 4.81 0.20 1.47
N ASN A 65 4.80 1.53 1.45
CA ASN A 65 4.60 2.27 0.21
C ASN A 65 5.80 2.10 -0.73
N ASN A 66 5.76 1.07 -1.56
CA ASN A 66 6.86 0.68 -2.45
C ASN A 66 6.51 0.83 -3.95
N ARG A 67 5.35 1.41 -4.26
CA ARG A 67 4.82 1.49 -5.63
C ARG A 67 3.97 2.75 -5.80
N VAL A 68 3.76 3.12 -7.05
CA VAL A 68 2.74 4.11 -7.42
C VAL A 68 1.37 3.42 -7.44
N SER A 69 0.45 3.86 -6.59
CA SER A 69 -0.96 3.46 -6.68
C SER A 69 -1.67 4.41 -7.64
N ARG A 70 -2.31 3.82 -8.65
CA ARG A 70 -3.19 4.53 -9.59
C ARG A 70 -4.68 4.33 -9.25
N ASP A 71 -4.96 3.62 -8.17
CA ASP A 71 -6.34 3.37 -7.75
C ASP A 71 -6.96 4.66 -7.25
N TYR A 72 -8.16 4.97 -7.70
CA TYR A 72 -8.89 6.16 -7.25
C TYR A 72 -10.38 5.89 -7.15
N TRP A 73 -11.03 6.65 -6.28
CA TRP A 73 -12.47 6.70 -6.15
C TRP A 73 -12.96 8.12 -6.39
N THR A 74 -14.09 8.25 -7.07
CA THR A 74 -14.75 9.55 -7.27
C THR A 74 -16.22 9.44 -6.92
N LEU A 75 -16.74 10.45 -6.21
CA LEU A 75 -18.17 10.54 -5.93
C LEU A 75 -18.94 10.58 -7.26
N SER A 76 -20.12 9.95 -7.28
CA SER A 76 -20.96 9.96 -8.47
C SER A 76 -21.27 11.39 -8.92
N LYS A 77 -21.33 11.58 -10.24
CA LYS A 77 -21.75 12.85 -10.84
C LYS A 77 -23.28 12.99 -10.87
N ASP A 78 -24.00 11.87 -10.73
CA ASP A 78 -25.45 11.88 -10.59
C ASP A 78 -25.85 12.39 -9.19
N PRO A 79 -26.62 13.48 -9.06
CA PRO A 79 -26.93 14.08 -7.77
C PRO A 79 -27.66 13.16 -6.80
N VAL A 80 -28.53 12.28 -7.30
CA VAL A 80 -29.30 11.34 -6.46
C VAL A 80 -28.35 10.31 -5.85
N THR A 81 -27.54 9.67 -6.68
CA THR A 81 -26.52 8.71 -6.26
C THR A 81 -25.49 9.35 -5.32
N ALA A 82 -25.01 10.55 -5.65
CA ALA A 82 -24.06 11.31 -4.84
C ALA A 82 -24.64 11.69 -3.46
N SER A 83 -25.96 11.94 -3.37
CA SER A 83 -26.63 12.26 -2.11
C SER A 83 -26.64 11.09 -1.12
N HIS A 84 -26.34 9.88 -1.59
CA HIS A 84 -26.15 8.69 -0.77
C HIS A 84 -24.66 8.38 -0.49
N GLY A 85 -23.75 9.27 -0.89
CA GLY A 85 -22.30 9.05 -0.72
C GLY A 85 -21.73 8.00 -1.67
N ILE A 86 -22.50 7.58 -2.68
CA ILE A 86 -22.12 6.54 -3.63
C ILE A 86 -21.26 7.13 -4.74
N GLY A 87 -20.20 6.42 -5.10
CA GLY A 87 -19.29 6.78 -6.16
C GLY A 87 -18.71 5.57 -6.86
N GLU A 88 -17.83 5.83 -7.80
CA GLU A 88 -17.21 4.82 -8.65
C GLU A 88 -15.76 4.62 -8.24
N CYS A 89 -15.36 3.35 -8.19
CA CYS A 89 -13.98 2.99 -7.92
C CYS A 89 -13.28 2.45 -9.16
N HIS A 90 -12.05 2.89 -9.35
CA HIS A 90 -11.21 2.51 -10.48
C HIS A 90 -9.96 1.83 -9.94
N THR A 91 -10.02 0.50 -9.80
CA THR A 91 -8.85 -0.32 -9.47
C THR A 91 -7.99 -0.49 -10.72
N ILE A 92 -6.73 -0.07 -10.70
CA ILE A 92 -5.83 -0.09 -11.86
C ILE A 92 -4.64 -1.01 -11.57
N GLY A 93 -4.56 -2.12 -12.30
CA GLY A 93 -3.48 -3.10 -12.14
C GLY A 93 -3.64 -4.01 -10.91
N GLY A 94 -4.82 -4.04 -10.32
CA GLY A 94 -5.17 -4.97 -9.24
C GLY A 94 -5.25 -6.42 -9.72
N GLU A 95 -5.21 -7.36 -8.78
CA GLU A 95 -5.40 -8.76 -9.08
C GLU A 95 -6.89 -9.09 -9.27
N GLY A 96 -7.21 -9.91 -10.27
CA GLY A 96 -8.59 -10.30 -10.58
C GLY A 96 -9.09 -11.53 -9.80
N ASN A 97 -8.26 -12.16 -8.98
CA ASN A 97 -8.53 -13.47 -8.39
C ASN A 97 -8.74 -13.37 -6.87
N THR A 98 -9.76 -12.64 -6.44
CA THR A 98 -10.19 -12.73 -5.03
C THR A 98 -10.80 -14.11 -4.76
N PRO A 99 -10.53 -14.72 -3.58
CA PRO A 99 -10.97 -16.09 -3.28
C PRO A 99 -12.50 -16.24 -3.17
N ALA A 100 -13.21 -15.13 -2.99
CA ALA A 100 -14.66 -15.05 -2.95
C ALA A 100 -15.14 -13.64 -3.34
N GLU A 101 -16.46 -13.47 -3.38
CA GLU A 101 -17.08 -12.15 -3.53
C GLU A 101 -16.78 -11.29 -2.28
N PHE A 102 -16.04 -10.21 -2.48
CA PHE A 102 -15.58 -9.33 -1.42
C PHE A 102 -16.57 -8.19 -1.22
N LEU A 103 -17.11 -8.06 -0.01
CA LEU A 103 -18.05 -7.01 0.35
C LEU A 103 -17.36 -5.93 1.15
N THR A 104 -17.58 -4.67 0.77
CA THR A 104 -17.02 -3.51 1.45
C THR A 104 -18.04 -2.40 1.61
N ALA A 105 -17.87 -1.60 2.65
CA ALA A 105 -18.61 -0.36 2.86
C ALA A 105 -17.74 0.66 3.60
N VAL A 106 -18.05 1.95 3.43
CA VAL A 106 -17.43 3.04 4.18
C VAL A 106 -18.52 3.95 4.71
N GLU A 107 -18.46 4.26 5.99
CA GLU A 107 -19.48 5.03 6.70
C GLU A 107 -18.84 6.17 7.50
N ASN A 108 -19.59 7.23 7.76
CA ASN A 108 -19.19 8.23 8.74
C ASN A 108 -19.40 7.66 10.16
N SER A 109 -18.32 7.51 10.92
CA SER A 109 -18.40 6.86 12.23
C SER A 109 -19.10 7.70 13.29
N ALA A 110 -19.19 9.02 13.10
CA ALA A 110 -19.87 9.93 14.03
C ALA A 110 -21.33 10.20 13.66
N ARG A 111 -21.68 10.13 12.37
CA ARG A 111 -22.99 10.51 11.83
C ARG A 111 -23.33 9.67 10.60
N GLN A 112 -23.87 8.48 10.83
CA GLN A 112 -24.25 7.55 9.76
C GLN A 112 -25.38 8.06 8.85
N ASP A 113 -26.10 9.11 9.27
CA ASP A 113 -27.13 9.78 8.49
C ASP A 113 -26.56 10.75 7.43
N LEU A 114 -25.25 11.06 7.49
CA LEU A 114 -24.60 11.95 6.55
C LEU A 114 -23.91 11.17 5.42
N PRO A 115 -24.07 11.58 4.14
CA PRO A 115 -23.43 10.92 3.00
C PRO A 115 -21.96 11.32 2.81
N TYR A 116 -21.33 11.89 3.85
CA TYR A 116 -19.95 12.35 3.83
C TYR A 116 -19.33 12.22 5.22
N VAL A 117 -18.02 12.05 5.27
CA VAL A 117 -17.24 11.94 6.49
C VAL A 117 -16.76 13.32 6.92
N THR A 118 -16.86 13.62 8.22
CA THR A 118 -16.41 14.89 8.80
C THR A 118 -15.24 14.75 9.76
N LYS A 119 -15.06 13.56 10.35
CA LYS A 119 -14.00 13.31 11.34
C LYS A 119 -13.31 11.98 11.14
N LYS A 120 -14.09 10.90 11.15
CA LYS A 120 -13.58 9.54 11.13
C LYS A 120 -14.44 8.69 10.19
N ALA A 121 -13.77 7.87 9.39
CA ALA A 121 -14.42 6.92 8.50
C ALA A 121 -14.38 5.54 9.14
N LYS A 122 -15.51 4.85 9.20
CA LYS A 122 -15.59 3.43 9.54
C LYS A 122 -15.56 2.64 8.24
N ILE A 123 -14.59 1.75 8.11
CA ILE A 123 -14.39 0.90 6.94
C ILE A 123 -14.78 -0.53 7.33
N LEU A 124 -15.69 -1.10 6.54
CA LEU A 124 -16.26 -2.42 6.77
C LEU A 124 -15.83 -3.35 5.63
N MET A 125 -15.37 -4.55 5.96
CA MET A 125 -15.06 -5.58 4.97
C MET A 125 -15.36 -7.00 5.43
N ARG A 126 -15.77 -7.86 4.50
CA ARG A 126 -15.90 -9.31 4.70
C ARG A 126 -15.93 -10.07 3.38
N MET A 127 -15.69 -11.38 3.43
CA MET A 127 -15.98 -12.30 2.31
C MET A 127 -17.43 -12.76 2.39
N LYS A 128 -18.20 -12.60 1.32
CA LYS A 128 -19.59 -13.05 1.25
C LYS A 128 -19.68 -14.57 1.33
N TYR A 129 -20.68 -15.06 2.05
CA TYR A 129 -20.99 -16.49 2.19
C TYR A 129 -19.87 -17.33 2.83
N ALA A 130 -18.87 -16.70 3.45
CA ALA A 130 -17.83 -17.41 4.18
C ALA A 130 -18.43 -18.20 5.36
N GLU A 131 -19.49 -17.68 5.98
CA GLU A 131 -20.26 -18.27 7.07
C GLU A 131 -20.97 -19.58 6.69
N LEU A 132 -21.18 -19.82 5.39
CA LEU A 132 -21.83 -21.04 4.88
C LEU A 132 -20.83 -22.20 4.69
N LYS A 133 -19.53 -21.96 4.87
CA LYS A 133 -18.50 -23.00 4.74
C LYS A 133 -18.52 -23.91 5.97
N ASN A 134 -18.28 -25.21 5.76
CA ASN A 134 -18.23 -26.17 6.88
C ASN A 134 -16.92 -26.10 7.67
N THR A 135 -15.85 -25.63 7.02
CA THR A 135 -14.51 -25.49 7.60
C THR A 135 -14.01 -24.06 7.41
N ARG A 136 -13.14 -23.60 8.32
CA ARG A 136 -12.48 -22.31 8.20
C ARG A 136 -11.66 -22.27 6.91
N PRO A 137 -11.84 -21.27 6.04
CA PRO A 137 -10.97 -21.07 4.88
C PRO A 137 -9.53 -20.76 5.29
N ASP A 138 -8.58 -21.01 4.38
CA ASP A 138 -7.19 -20.61 4.60
C ASP A 138 -7.09 -19.09 4.82
N PRO A 139 -6.16 -18.61 5.68
CA PRO A 139 -6.01 -17.19 5.96
C PRO A 139 -5.81 -16.38 4.69
N TYR A 140 -6.49 -15.25 4.62
CA TYR A 140 -6.35 -14.29 3.52
C TYR A 140 -6.21 -12.90 4.09
N TYR A 141 -4.98 -12.41 4.10
CA TYR A 141 -4.64 -11.18 4.80
C TYR A 141 -4.90 -9.95 3.94
N ILE A 142 -5.67 -9.01 4.47
CA ILE A 142 -5.97 -7.73 3.82
C ILE A 142 -5.43 -6.61 4.68
N SER A 143 -4.68 -5.69 4.06
CA SER A 143 -4.39 -4.36 4.60
C SER A 143 -5.19 -3.33 3.81
N VAL A 144 -5.70 -2.32 4.49
CA VAL A 144 -6.49 -1.25 3.86
C VAL A 144 -5.63 0.00 3.76
N GLY A 145 -5.54 0.61 2.59
CA GLY A 145 -4.95 1.93 2.38
C GLY A 145 -6.02 3.00 2.25
N VAL A 146 -5.85 4.12 2.94
CA VAL A 146 -6.72 5.30 2.83
C VAL A 146 -5.91 6.45 2.27
N LYS A 147 -6.28 6.87 1.06
CA LYS A 147 -5.57 7.87 0.26
C LYS A 147 -6.33 9.21 0.31
N PRO A 148 -5.69 10.31 0.73
CA PRO A 148 -6.24 11.64 0.52
C PRO A 148 -6.28 11.97 -0.98
N PRO A 149 -7.16 12.91 -1.40
CA PRO A 149 -7.23 13.36 -2.79
C PRO A 149 -5.89 13.90 -3.31
N HIS A 150 -5.14 14.60 -2.46
CA HIS A 150 -3.91 15.26 -2.85
C HIS A 150 -2.66 14.70 -2.14
N GLU A 151 -1.50 14.95 -2.74
CA GLU A 151 -0.21 14.69 -2.11
C GLU A 151 -0.05 15.57 -0.86
N ILE A 152 0.35 14.93 0.24
CA ILE A 152 0.43 15.57 1.55
C ILE A 152 1.88 15.96 1.84
N ASP A 153 2.06 17.21 2.25
CA ASP A 153 3.31 17.69 2.82
C ASP A 153 3.51 17.05 4.20
N PRO A 154 4.56 16.25 4.40
CA PRO A 154 4.80 15.57 5.68
C PRO A 154 5.11 16.53 6.83
N GLU A 155 5.54 17.77 6.56
CA GLU A 155 5.82 18.74 7.62
C GLU A 155 4.54 19.36 8.18
N THR A 156 3.54 19.59 7.33
CA THR A 156 2.29 20.27 7.71
C THR A 156 1.11 19.32 7.89
N GLY A 157 1.20 18.10 7.36
CA GLY A 157 0.11 17.13 7.31
C GLY A 157 -1.05 17.57 6.42
N ARG A 158 -0.83 18.52 5.50
CA ARG A 158 -1.83 19.11 4.60
C ARG A 158 -1.37 19.02 3.15
N PRO A 159 -2.27 19.19 2.16
CA PRO A 159 -1.87 19.26 0.76
C PRO A 159 -0.83 20.36 0.52
N PHE A 160 0.11 20.12 -0.39
CA PHE A 160 1.04 21.15 -0.86
C PHE A 160 0.27 22.38 -1.38
N VAL A 161 0.52 23.55 -0.79
CA VAL A 161 -0.28 24.78 -0.99
C VAL A 161 -0.29 25.23 -2.46
N ASP A 162 0.87 25.15 -3.12
CA ASP A 162 1.05 25.67 -4.48
C ASP A 162 0.83 24.60 -5.56
N LEU A 163 0.74 23.32 -5.18
CA LEU A 163 0.70 22.19 -6.10
C LEU A 163 -0.24 21.11 -5.54
N LYS A 164 -1.54 21.23 -5.85
CA LYS A 164 -2.54 20.18 -5.61
C LYS A 164 -2.31 19.00 -6.55
N MET A 165 -1.25 18.26 -6.30
CA MET A 165 -0.90 17.05 -7.03
C MET A 165 -1.78 15.91 -6.55
N GLU A 166 -2.18 15.04 -7.47
CA GLU A 166 -2.84 13.78 -7.13
C GLU A 166 -1.96 12.94 -6.21
N ASN A 167 -2.57 12.33 -5.19
CA ASN A 167 -1.87 11.41 -4.31
C ASN A 167 -1.54 10.09 -5.02
N LYS A 168 -0.26 9.78 -5.15
CA LYS A 168 0.23 8.55 -5.83
C LYS A 168 0.70 7.46 -4.88
N THR A 169 0.58 7.69 -3.58
CA THR A 169 0.94 6.73 -2.54
C THR A 169 -0.10 5.60 -2.45
N ILE A 170 0.24 4.52 -1.75
CA ILE A 170 -0.74 3.48 -1.39
C ILE A 170 -1.74 3.93 -0.30
N GLY A 171 -1.57 5.14 0.23
CA GLY A 171 -2.32 5.70 1.35
C GLY A 171 -1.67 5.41 2.71
N TYR A 172 -2.34 5.86 3.77
CA TYR A 172 -2.08 5.40 5.13
C TYR A 172 -2.68 4.00 5.26
N THR A 173 -1.92 3.06 5.79
CA THR A 173 -2.29 1.64 5.75
C THR A 173 -2.61 1.09 7.12
N SER A 174 -3.61 0.21 7.20
CA SER A 174 -3.90 -0.56 8.39
C SER A 174 -2.92 -1.71 8.55
N LYS A 175 -2.83 -2.27 9.75
CA LYS A 175 -2.23 -3.59 9.95
C LYS A 175 -2.96 -4.64 9.08
N PRO A 176 -2.25 -5.62 8.49
CA PRO A 176 -2.90 -6.73 7.81
C PRO A 176 -3.78 -7.53 8.78
N VAL A 177 -5.00 -7.85 8.36
CA VAL A 177 -5.96 -8.66 9.13
C VAL A 177 -6.43 -9.84 8.29
N ASP A 178 -6.61 -11.00 8.93
CA ASP A 178 -7.22 -12.15 8.25
C ASP A 178 -8.70 -11.87 8.02
N ILE A 179 -9.10 -11.77 6.74
CA ILE A 179 -10.48 -11.50 6.35
C ILE A 179 -11.45 -12.58 6.84
N TYR A 180 -10.94 -13.79 7.10
CA TYR A 180 -11.72 -14.90 7.64
C TYR A 180 -11.73 -14.94 9.17
N SER A 181 -11.16 -13.96 9.89
CA SER A 181 -11.18 -13.95 11.37
C SER A 181 -12.59 -13.98 11.99
N LYS A 182 -13.59 -13.43 11.28
CA LYS A 182 -15.02 -13.46 11.65
C LYS A 182 -15.88 -14.34 10.75
N TRP A 183 -15.27 -15.31 10.03
CA TRP A 183 -15.96 -16.09 9.00
C TRP A 183 -17.24 -16.76 9.50
N LYS A 184 -17.22 -17.34 10.72
CA LYS A 184 -18.34 -18.12 11.26
C LYS A 184 -19.52 -17.26 11.70
N SER A 185 -19.28 -16.04 12.18
CA SER A 185 -20.37 -15.11 12.54
C SER A 185 -20.90 -14.35 11.32
N GLY A 186 -20.12 -14.28 10.23
CA GLY A 186 -20.46 -13.51 9.04
C GLY A 186 -20.40 -12.00 9.27
N GLU A 187 -19.91 -11.55 10.42
CA GLU A 187 -19.77 -10.14 10.78
C GLU A 187 -18.68 -9.46 9.94
N PHE A 188 -18.84 -8.15 9.76
CA PHE A 188 -17.80 -7.33 9.14
C PHE A 188 -16.60 -7.18 10.10
N ILE A 189 -15.41 -7.18 9.51
CA ILE A 189 -14.23 -6.59 10.13
C ILE A 189 -14.37 -5.08 9.99
N GLU A 190 -14.12 -4.36 11.09
CA GLU A 190 -14.23 -2.92 11.17
C GLU A 190 -12.85 -2.31 11.41
N LEU A 191 -12.52 -1.27 10.65
CA LEU A 191 -11.36 -0.41 10.86
C LEU A 191 -11.83 1.05 10.89
N THR A 192 -11.21 1.87 11.72
CA THR A 192 -11.54 3.28 11.88
C THR A 192 -10.38 4.14 11.43
N TYR A 193 -10.58 4.93 10.37
CA TYR A 193 -9.63 5.94 9.94
C TYR A 193 -9.85 7.26 10.72
N PRO A 194 -8.79 7.94 11.19
CA PRO A 194 -7.36 7.61 11.02
C PRO A 194 -6.79 6.65 12.08
N ASP A 195 -7.55 6.32 13.12
CA ASP A 195 -7.06 5.64 14.34
C ASP A 195 -6.28 4.34 14.10
N ASP A 196 -6.70 3.52 13.14
CA ASP A 196 -6.11 2.21 12.85
C ASP A 196 -5.04 2.24 11.74
N PHE A 197 -4.60 3.44 11.32
CA PHE A 197 -3.82 3.63 10.10
C PHE A 197 -2.52 4.40 10.34
N THR A 198 -1.47 3.99 9.64
CA THR A 198 -0.15 4.63 9.67
C THR A 198 0.47 4.67 8.28
N SER A 199 1.32 5.67 8.04
CA SER A 199 2.18 5.77 6.87
C SER A 199 3.44 4.93 7.12
N HIS A 200 3.89 4.17 6.10
CA HIS A 200 5.17 3.47 6.12
C HIS A 200 5.92 3.73 4.81
N PHE A 201 6.88 4.64 4.85
CA PHE A 201 7.63 5.06 3.67
C PHE A 201 9.07 5.43 4.00
N GLY A 202 10.02 4.94 3.19
CA GLY A 202 11.44 5.28 3.35
C GLY A 202 12.02 4.91 4.72
N GLY A 203 11.51 3.84 5.35
CA GLY A 203 11.91 3.42 6.70
C GLY A 203 11.34 4.27 7.85
N LYS A 204 10.46 5.23 7.54
CA LYS A 204 9.73 6.02 8.54
C LYS A 204 8.32 5.49 8.74
N THR A 205 7.82 5.70 9.95
CA THR A 205 6.43 5.45 10.31
C THR A 205 5.83 6.75 10.83
N ASP A 206 4.75 7.21 10.22
CA ASP A 206 4.04 8.44 10.61
C ASP A 206 2.56 8.14 10.88
N GLU A 207 1.93 8.92 11.75
CA GLU A 207 0.50 8.80 12.02
C GLU A 207 -0.33 9.21 10.79
N ALA A 208 -1.52 8.62 10.65
CA ALA A 208 -2.47 9.04 9.63
C ALA A 208 -3.06 10.42 9.92
N ILE A 209 -3.19 11.25 8.88
CA ILE A 209 -3.74 12.60 9.04
C ILE A 209 -5.26 12.57 9.26
N PRO A 210 -5.81 13.52 10.02
CA PRO A 210 -7.26 13.74 10.08
C PRO A 210 -7.83 14.00 8.68
N VAL A 211 -9.02 13.47 8.40
CA VAL A 211 -9.71 13.67 7.10
C VAL A 211 -9.92 15.15 6.76
N ALA A 212 -10.14 15.99 7.78
CA ALA A 212 -10.35 17.44 7.63
C ALA A 212 -9.12 18.19 7.10
N ASN A 213 -7.95 17.55 7.05
CA ASN A 213 -6.75 18.17 6.49
C ASN A 213 -6.81 18.28 4.96
N ASP A 214 -7.57 17.43 4.27
CA ASP A 214 -7.74 17.46 2.82
C ASP A 214 -9.18 17.12 2.39
N PRO A 215 -10.12 18.09 2.39
CA PRO A 215 -11.48 17.86 1.93
C PRO A 215 -11.55 17.44 0.45
N GLY A 216 -12.35 16.42 0.14
CA GLY A 216 -12.48 15.89 -1.22
C GLY A 216 -12.86 14.41 -1.25
N ASP A 217 -12.65 13.78 -2.40
CA ASP A 217 -12.86 12.34 -2.58
C ASP A 217 -11.65 11.55 -2.07
N TRP A 218 -11.84 10.87 -0.95
CA TRP A 218 -10.84 9.96 -0.38
C TRP A 218 -11.04 8.57 -0.94
N THR A 219 -9.93 7.91 -1.30
CA THR A 219 -9.95 6.55 -1.83
C THR A 219 -9.59 5.55 -0.74
N VAL A 220 -10.36 4.48 -0.64
CA VAL A 220 -10.07 3.33 0.22
C VAL A 220 -9.68 2.16 -0.68
N VAL A 221 -8.44 1.70 -0.57
CA VAL A 221 -7.90 0.59 -1.37
C VAL A 221 -7.70 -0.62 -0.48
N PHE A 222 -8.14 -1.79 -0.93
CA PHE A 222 -7.96 -3.05 -0.22
C PHE A 222 -6.81 -3.81 -0.87
N TYR A 223 -5.77 -4.12 -0.09
CA TYR A 223 -4.58 -4.82 -0.55
C TYR A 223 -4.55 -6.23 0.03
N HIS A 224 -4.47 -7.24 -0.84
CA HIS A 224 -4.10 -8.58 -0.43
C HIS A 224 -2.61 -8.64 -0.13
N VAL A 225 -2.25 -9.08 1.07
CA VAL A 225 -0.87 -9.23 1.55
C VAL A 225 -0.44 -10.68 1.37
N LYS A 226 0.51 -10.90 0.46
CA LYS A 226 0.92 -12.24 -0.01
C LYS A 226 2.12 -12.79 0.75
N GLY A 227 2.92 -11.88 1.30
CA GLY A 227 4.19 -12.22 1.92
C GLY A 227 4.69 -11.06 2.76
N GLY A 228 5.89 -10.57 2.47
CA GLY A 228 6.53 -9.50 3.23
C GLY A 228 5.86 -8.12 3.07
N PRO A 229 6.38 -7.07 3.76
CA PRO A 229 5.79 -5.72 3.76
C PRO A 229 5.65 -5.10 2.36
N THR A 230 6.44 -5.55 1.40
CA THR A 230 6.44 -5.05 0.01
C THR A 230 5.66 -5.93 -0.96
N ASP A 231 5.18 -7.09 -0.51
CA ASP A 231 4.51 -8.10 -1.33
C ASP A 231 3.00 -8.12 -1.10
N TYR A 232 2.33 -7.26 -1.86
CA TYR A 232 0.87 -7.10 -1.83
C TYR A 232 0.32 -6.71 -3.21
N ALA A 233 -0.99 -6.77 -3.40
CA ALA A 233 -1.68 -6.31 -4.61
C ALA A 233 -3.04 -5.70 -4.28
N SER A 234 -3.48 -4.66 -4.99
CA SER A 234 -4.84 -4.15 -4.85
C SER A 234 -5.83 -5.18 -5.37
N ILE A 235 -6.92 -5.41 -4.64
CA ILE A 235 -7.98 -6.37 -5.01
C ILE A 235 -9.32 -5.69 -5.27
N ALA A 236 -9.53 -4.56 -4.61
CA ALA A 236 -10.76 -3.79 -4.66
C ALA A 236 -10.47 -2.38 -4.18
N CYS A 237 -11.37 -1.48 -4.48
CA CYS A 237 -11.36 -0.16 -3.88
C CYS A 237 -12.79 0.33 -3.65
N SER A 238 -12.90 1.30 -2.76
CA SER A 238 -14.10 2.06 -2.40
C SER A 238 -13.66 3.49 -2.08
N GLY A 239 -14.52 4.30 -1.47
CA GLY A 239 -14.14 5.65 -1.06
C GLY A 239 -15.25 6.38 -0.33
N PHE A 240 -14.96 7.62 0.02
CA PHE A 240 -15.89 8.51 0.71
C PHE A 240 -15.56 9.97 0.41
N ARG A 241 -16.58 10.83 0.43
CA ARG A 241 -16.41 12.28 0.36
C ARG A 241 -16.18 12.84 1.76
N VAL A 242 -15.20 13.74 1.89
CA VAL A 242 -14.99 14.57 3.07
C VAL A 242 -15.53 15.99 2.83
N LYS A 243 -16.15 16.56 3.87
CA LYS A 243 -16.60 17.95 3.91
C LYS A 243 -16.17 18.64 5.19
#